data_AF-A0A643EN48-F1
#
_entry.id   AF-A0A643EN48-F1
#
_cell.length_a   1.000
_cell.length_b   1.000
_cell.length_c   1.000
_cell.angle_alpha   90.00
_cell.angle_beta   90.00
_cell.angle_gamma   90.00
#
_symmetry.space_group_name_H-M   'P 1'
#
loop_
_entity.id
_entity.type
_entity.pdbx_description
1 polymer ?
#
loop_
_entity_poly.entity_id
_entity_poly.type
_entity_poly.pdbx_seq_one_letter_code
_entity_poly.pdbx_strand_id
1 'polypeptide(L)'
;MEIDWDADPSILAKVKLQARVETDEEDELVKGYVAAALSHVEQHCDCRLVEGEPAAPDEIGLTPDVWQAVYLLVAHWYANREAVALGTIATSVPLGVERILWYRKRF
;
A
#
# COMPACT_ATOMS: atom_id res chain seq x y z
N MET A 1 3.87 -10.64 -0.95
CA MET A 1 2.60 -10.91 -1.68
C MET A 1 2.75 -10.57 -3.17
N GLU A 2 2.16 -11.37 -4.08
CA GLU A 2 2.00 -11.03 -5.50
C GLU A 2 0.49 -10.92 -5.81
N ILE A 3 0.09 -9.93 -6.62
CA ILE A 3 -1.31 -9.68 -6.97
C ILE A 3 -1.59 -10.24 -8.36
N ASP A 4 -2.63 -11.08 -8.47
CA ASP A 4 -3.22 -11.45 -9.74
C ASP A 4 -4.11 -10.30 -10.25
N TRP A 5 -3.56 -9.50 -11.18
CA TRP A 5 -4.24 -8.34 -11.75
C TRP A 5 -5.43 -8.71 -12.65
N ASP A 6 -5.47 -9.94 -13.17
CA ASP A 6 -6.57 -10.43 -14.00
C ASP A 6 -7.75 -10.89 -13.15
N ALA A 7 -7.50 -11.35 -11.91
CA ALA A 7 -8.54 -11.78 -10.97
C ALA A 7 -9.40 -10.62 -10.44
N ASP A 8 -8.80 -9.46 -10.14
CA ASP A 8 -9.51 -8.25 -9.73
C ASP A 8 -8.89 -6.97 -10.35
N PRO A 9 -9.27 -6.60 -11.58
CA PRO A 9 -8.78 -5.37 -12.22
C PRO A 9 -9.24 -4.09 -11.49
N SER A 10 -10.21 -4.17 -10.56
CA SER A 10 -10.67 -3.00 -9.81
C SER A 10 -9.61 -2.46 -8.85
N ILE A 11 -8.64 -3.28 -8.45
CA ILE A 11 -7.51 -2.86 -7.59
C ILE A 11 -6.71 -1.77 -8.30
N LEU A 12 -6.35 -1.99 -9.57
CA LEU A 12 -5.59 -1.02 -10.37
C LEU A 12 -6.40 0.27 -10.56
N ALA A 13 -7.69 0.16 -10.86
CA ALA A 13 -8.56 1.33 -11.01
C ALA A 13 -8.64 2.17 -9.71
N LYS A 14 -8.76 1.54 -8.54
CA LYS A 14 -8.82 2.22 -7.24
C LYS A 14 -7.52 2.93 -6.91
N VAL A 15 -6.37 2.29 -7.12
CA VAL A 15 -5.08 2.91 -6.82
C VAL A 15 -4.79 4.06 -7.79
N LYS A 16 -5.14 3.93 -9.07
CA LYS A 16 -5.03 5.04 -10.04
C LYS A 16 -5.92 6.21 -9.65
N LEU A 17 -7.15 5.97 -9.23
CA LEU A 17 -8.04 7.01 -8.72
C LEU A 17 -7.45 7.71 -7.48
N GLN A 18 -6.91 6.94 -6.53
CA GLN A 18 -6.28 7.49 -5.33
C GLN A 18 -5.03 8.32 -5.65
N ALA A 19 -4.21 7.88 -6.60
CA ALA A 19 -2.99 8.53 -7.05
C ALA A 19 -3.22 9.63 -8.11
N ARG A 20 -4.45 9.79 -8.61
CA ARG A 20 -4.84 10.68 -9.70
C ARG A 20 -4.08 10.41 -11.01
N VAL A 21 -3.87 9.12 -11.32
CA VAL A 21 -3.32 8.68 -12.60
C VAL A 21 -4.47 8.52 -13.58
N GLU A 22 -4.45 9.27 -14.67
CA GLU A 22 -5.57 9.36 -15.62
C GLU A 22 -5.43 8.42 -16.83
N THR A 23 -4.22 7.96 -17.14
CA THR A 23 -3.90 7.15 -18.32
C THR A 23 -3.35 5.78 -17.94
N ASP A 24 -3.34 4.86 -18.90
CA ASP A 24 -2.84 3.49 -18.71
C ASP A 24 -1.33 3.35 -18.98
N GLU A 25 -0.67 4.41 -19.46
CA GLU A 25 0.76 4.42 -19.79
C GLU A 25 1.66 4.09 -18.59
N GLU A 26 1.18 4.39 -17.37
CA GLU A 26 1.92 4.21 -16.13
C GLU A 26 1.46 2.98 -15.33
N ASP A 27 0.63 2.10 -15.90
CA ASP A 27 0.06 0.97 -15.18
C ASP A 27 1.14 0.06 -14.58
N GLU A 28 2.17 -0.30 -15.35
CA GLU A 28 3.26 -1.15 -14.85
C GLU A 28 4.05 -0.48 -13.72
N LEU A 29 4.21 0.85 -13.78
CA LEU A 29 4.85 1.61 -12.70
C LEU A 29 3.99 1.59 -11.43
N VAL A 30 2.67 1.81 -11.57
CA VAL A 30 1.72 1.78 -10.46
C VAL A 30 1.64 0.39 -9.83
N LYS A 31 1.63 -0.68 -10.65
CA LYS A 31 1.70 -2.08 -10.17
C LYS A 31 2.97 -2.32 -9.35
N GLY A 32 4.12 -1.80 -9.80
CA GLY A 32 5.38 -1.84 -9.06
C GLY A 32 5.30 -1.15 -7.69
N TYR A 33 4.68 0.03 -7.62
CA TYR A 33 4.44 0.70 -6.34
C TYR A 33 3.52 -0.09 -5.42
N VAL A 34 2.47 -0.73 -5.94
CA VAL A 34 1.58 -1.59 -5.14
C VAL A 34 2.37 -2.76 -4.54
N ALA A 35 3.21 -3.43 -5.33
CA ALA A 35 4.06 -4.52 -4.84
C ALA A 35 5.00 -4.04 -3.72
N ALA A 36 5.65 -2.88 -3.89
CA ALA A 36 6.50 -2.28 -2.87
C ALA A 36 5.70 -1.91 -1.60
N ALA A 37 4.47 -1.40 -1.75
CA ALA A 37 3.63 -0.99 -0.64
C ALA A 37 3.13 -2.19 0.18
N LEU A 38 2.77 -3.28 -0.50
CA LEU A 38 2.44 -4.56 0.16
C LEU A 38 3.64 -5.08 0.96
N SER A 39 4.85 -5.08 0.39
CA SER A 39 6.05 -5.49 1.12
C SER A 39 6.34 -4.59 2.33
N HIS A 40 6.12 -3.27 2.20
CA HIS A 40 6.25 -2.34 3.32
C HIS A 40 5.26 -2.67 4.44
N VAL A 41 4.00 -2.97 4.11
CA VAL A 41 2.99 -3.35 5.11
C VAL A 41 3.39 -4.64 5.82
N GLU A 42 3.87 -5.67 5.09
CA GLU A 42 4.36 -6.92 5.68
C GLU A 42 5.47 -6.66 6.70
N GLN A 43 6.48 -5.88 6.31
CA GLN A 43 7.62 -5.52 7.17
C GLN A 43 7.21 -4.63 8.35
N HIS A 44 6.31 -3.67 8.14
CA HIS A 44 5.88 -2.74 9.18
C HIS A 44 5.09 -3.45 10.28
N CYS A 45 4.23 -4.39 9.89
CA CYS A 45 3.35 -5.11 10.80
C CYS A 45 4.01 -6.35 11.41
N ASP A 46 5.16 -6.80 10.87
CA ASP A 46 5.81 -8.07 11.19
C ASP A 46 4.89 -9.28 10.97
N CYS A 47 4.21 -9.27 9.82
CA CYS A 47 3.24 -10.27 9.39
C CYS A 47 3.34 -10.54 7.89
N ARG A 48 2.93 -11.74 7.48
CA ARG A 48 2.70 -12.09 6.09
C ARG A 48 1.30 -11.66 5.64
N LEU A 49 1.20 -11.01 4.48
CA LEU A 49 -0.10 -10.72 3.88
C LEU A 49 -0.63 -11.98 3.19
N VAL A 50 -1.92 -12.25 3.34
CA VAL A 50 -2.61 -13.37 2.71
C VAL A 50 -3.90 -12.92 2.02
N GLU A 51 -4.26 -13.64 0.96
CA GLU A 51 -5.60 -13.54 0.37
C GLU A 51 -6.59 -14.31 1.24
N GLY A 52 -7.69 -13.67 1.63
CA GLY A 52 -8.72 -14.29 2.47
C GLY A 52 -8.42 -14.22 3.97
N GLU A 53 -8.95 -15.21 4.70
CA GLU A 53 -8.88 -15.25 6.16
C GLU A 53 -7.50 -15.73 6.63
N PRO A 54 -6.85 -15.03 7.59
CA PRO A 54 -5.61 -15.48 8.21
C PRO A 54 -5.73 -16.88 8.81
N ALA A 55 -4.78 -17.76 8.51
CA ALA A 55 -4.70 -19.10 9.09
C ALA A 55 -3.71 -19.17 10.26
N ALA A 56 -2.79 -18.20 10.37
CA ALA A 56 -1.79 -18.13 11.42
C ALA A 56 -1.74 -16.76 12.13
N PRO A 57 -1.22 -16.68 13.37
CA PRO A 57 -1.14 -15.43 14.13
C PRO A 57 -0.19 -14.38 13.53
N ASP A 58 0.71 -14.80 12.64
CA ASP A 58 1.65 -13.97 11.89
C ASP A 58 1.13 -13.63 10.48
N GLU A 59 -0.15 -13.85 10.21
CA GLU A 59 -0.79 -13.52 8.95
C GLU A 59 -1.82 -12.39 9.12
N ILE A 60 -1.91 -11.54 8.10
CA ILE A 60 -2.94 -10.50 8.00
C ILE A 60 -3.63 -10.64 6.64
N GLY A 61 -4.96 -10.70 6.66
CA GLY A 61 -5.76 -10.71 5.45
C GLY A 61 -5.74 -9.34 4.77
N LEU A 62 -5.82 -9.33 3.44
CA LEU A 62 -6.00 -8.13 2.61
C LEU A 62 -7.41 -7.52 2.77
N THR A 63 -7.73 -7.09 3.98
CA THR A 63 -8.99 -6.44 4.34
C THR A 63 -9.08 -5.01 3.77
N PRO A 64 -10.28 -4.41 3.67
CA PRO A 64 -10.44 -3.09 3.05
C PRO A 64 -9.58 -1.96 3.63
N ASP A 65 -9.31 -1.97 4.93
CA ASP A 65 -8.44 -1.01 5.60
C ASP A 65 -6.95 -1.22 5.27
N VAL A 66 -6.49 -2.47 5.15
CA VAL A 66 -5.12 -2.78 4.69
C VAL A 66 -4.92 -2.29 3.25
N TRP A 67 -5.90 -2.56 2.38
CA TRP A 67 -5.90 -2.01 1.02
C TRP A 67 -5.88 -0.48 1.02
N GLN A 68 -6.65 0.17 1.90
CA GLN A 68 -6.63 1.63 1.98
C GLN A 68 -5.26 2.17 2.41
N ALA A 69 -4.56 1.49 3.32
CA ALA A 69 -3.18 1.84 3.68
C ALA A 69 -2.23 1.72 2.48
N VAL A 70 -2.37 0.63 1.70
CA VAL A 70 -1.60 0.42 0.45
C VAL A 70 -1.87 1.55 -0.55
N TYR A 71 -3.14 1.90 -0.80
CA TYR A 71 -3.47 2.97 -1.75
C TYR A 71 -2.92 4.34 -1.33
N LEU A 72 -2.98 4.65 -0.03
CA LEU A 72 -2.41 5.89 0.51
C LEU A 72 -0.88 5.92 0.37
N LEU A 73 -0.19 4.79 0.61
CA LEU A 73 1.25 4.67 0.40
C LEU A 73 1.62 4.87 -1.07
N VAL A 74 0.94 4.18 -1.98
CA VAL A 74 1.22 4.27 -3.42
C VAL A 74 1.01 5.69 -3.93
N ALA A 75 -0.12 6.33 -3.59
CA ALA A 75 -0.36 7.71 -3.99
C ALA A 75 0.68 8.69 -3.43
N HIS A 76 1.15 8.45 -2.19
CA HIS A 76 2.21 9.25 -1.60
C HIS A 76 3.54 9.09 -2.34
N TRP A 77 3.99 7.86 -2.58
CA TRP A 77 5.26 7.59 -3.26
C TRP A 77 5.25 7.98 -4.74
N TYR A 78 4.13 7.77 -5.42
CA TYR A 78 3.97 8.18 -6.81
C TYR A 78 4.10 9.70 -6.97
N ALA A 79 3.48 10.47 -6.05
CA ALA A 79 3.56 11.94 -6.02
C ALA A 79 4.90 12.49 -5.51
N ASN A 80 5.62 11.74 -4.67
CA ASN A 80 6.87 12.16 -4.02
C ASN A 80 7.99 11.16 -4.33
N ARG A 81 8.66 11.37 -5.47
CA ARG A 81 9.71 10.46 -6.00
C ARG A 81 11.11 10.75 -5.47
N GLU A 82 11.26 11.83 -4.72
CA GLU A 82 12.50 12.22 -4.04
C GLU A 82 12.21 12.38 -2.55
N ALA A 83 13.25 12.30 -1.72
CA ALA A 83 13.11 12.56 -0.30
C ALA A 83 12.55 13.98 -0.11
N VAL A 84 11.38 14.09 0.51
CA VAL A 84 10.76 15.37 0.82
C VAL A 84 11.60 16.05 1.91
N ALA A 85 12.42 17.02 1.53
CA ALA A 85 13.10 17.90 2.45
C ALA A 85 12.62 19.32 2.18
N LEU A 86 12.01 19.97 3.18
CA LEU A 86 12.21 21.38 3.58
C LEU A 86 11.13 21.85 4.58
N GLY A 87 11.57 22.31 5.77
CA GLY A 87 10.87 23.30 6.60
C GLY A 87 9.71 22.85 7.51
N THR A 88 9.08 21.72 7.24
CA THR A 88 8.07 21.09 8.11
C THR A 88 8.42 19.62 8.33
N ILE A 89 7.79 18.96 9.32
CA ILE A 89 8.05 17.54 9.63
C ILE A 89 7.71 16.72 8.38
N ALA A 90 8.72 16.41 7.57
CA ALA A 90 8.58 15.50 6.45
C ALA A 90 8.54 14.09 7.01
N THR A 91 7.35 13.52 7.13
CA THR A 91 7.20 12.09 7.45
C THR A 91 7.33 11.32 6.15
N SER A 92 8.22 10.34 6.10
CA SER A 92 8.41 9.45 4.94
C SER A 92 7.23 8.51 4.71
N VAL A 93 6.31 8.43 5.68
CA VAL A 93 5.06 7.68 5.62
C VAL A 93 3.92 8.63 6.03
N PRO A 94 2.76 8.60 5.35
CA PRO A 94 1.59 9.40 5.76
C PRO A 94 1.03 8.95 7.12
N LEU A 95 0.67 9.90 7.99
CA LEU A 95 0.09 9.61 9.32
C LEU A 95 -1.15 8.70 9.26
N GLY A 96 -1.96 8.82 8.21
CA GLY A 96 -3.13 7.96 7.99
C GLY A 96 -2.75 6.49 7.82
N VAL A 97 -1.66 6.21 7.10
CA VAL A 97 -1.13 4.84 6.92
C VAL A 97 -0.65 4.30 8.25
N GLU A 98 0.18 5.05 8.97
CA GLU A 98 0.70 4.62 10.28
C GLU A 98 -0.44 4.31 11.25
N ARG A 99 -1.48 5.15 11.29
CA ARG A 99 -2.60 4.95 12.20
C ARG A 99 -3.42 3.70 11.83
N ILE A 100 -3.60 3.41 10.55
CA ILE A 100 -4.30 2.19 10.10
C ILE A 100 -3.49 0.94 10.49
N LEU A 101 -2.19 0.94 10.21
CA LEU A 101 -1.33 -0.22 10.42
C LEU A 101 -0.95 -0.44 11.88
N TRP A 102 -1.02 0.59 12.73
CA TRP A 102 -0.67 0.49 14.15
C TRP A 102 -1.38 -0.66 14.87
N TYR A 103 -2.66 -0.87 14.62
CA TYR A 103 -3.45 -1.92 15.26
C TYR A 103 -3.22 -3.31 14.67
N ARG A 104 -2.51 -3.39 13.55
CA ARG A 104 -2.11 -4.63 12.89
C ARG A 104 -0.69 -5.05 13.25
N LYS A 105 0.08 -4.12 13.82
CA LYS A 105 1.48 -4.32 14.14
C LYS A 105 1.67 -5.25 15.34
N ARG A 106 2.64 -6.14 15.22
CA ARG A 106 3.09 -7.02 16.30
C ARG A 106 4.29 -6.39 17.03
N PHE A 107 4.39 -6.66 18.33
CA PHE A 107 5.41 -6.14 19.24
C PHE A 107 6.07 -7.28 20.02
#